data_AF-A0A7S4C0Q4-F1
#
_entry.id   AF-A0A7S4C0Q4-F1
#
_cell.length_a   1.000
_cell.length_b   1.000
_cell.length_c   1.000
_cell.angle_alpha   90.00
_cell.angle_beta   90.00
_cell.angle_gamma   90.00
#
_symmetry.space_group_name_H-M   'P 1'
#
loop_
_entity.id
_entity.type
_entity.pdbx_description
1 polymer ?
#
loop_
_entity_poly.entity_id
_entity_poly.type
_entity_poly.pdbx_seq_one_letter_code
_entity_poly.pdbx_strand_id
1 'polypeptide(L)'
;ASAAAAAPLVGAHFPFADFFADAPQPLFRANSFSADMEVATSCFRHIEAIFTELDECRAFELLRSSYDRGNFLLSKHAKIIAMTCTHAAIKRRDLIALSFQYDNLVMEESAQIMEIETFIPMVLQNPDAATGRSRLKRVVLIGDHNQLPPVVKNLAFQKYSRLDQSLFARFVRLGVPPIQLDAQGRARSAMADLYRWRYANLRDLPSVSSEPRFNLGVPGFAYPFQLVDVLDPQGVGESVPMPHYIQNLSEAEFVVATFMYMRLCGIPASKISIITTYNGQKDLITDVVAQRCGWNPLFGSPAKIATTDKFQGQQNDYILLSLVRTKSVGHVRDVRRLVVSVSRARLGLYVFCKKSLFEDCVELKPTFSQLVTKPSKLHLLPKERAPITRKVTDSIPADRVQIVKGLVEMGQLVAEMTAQAEAERSEGYADEPDAPPDAIMPEAPPDEIE
;
A
#
# COMPACT_ATOMS: atom_id res chain seq x y z
N ALA A 1 -12.80 54.26 31.32
CA ALA A 1 -12.77 54.58 29.88
C ALA A 1 -13.19 53.33 29.12
N SER A 2 -14.21 53.42 28.27
CA SER A 2 -14.82 52.27 27.60
C SER A 2 -13.84 51.55 26.67
N ALA A 3 -13.91 50.21 26.63
CA ALA A 3 -13.09 49.35 25.76
C ALA A 3 -13.13 49.73 24.25
N ALA A 4 -14.14 50.49 23.83
CA ALA A 4 -14.27 51.02 22.47
C ALA A 4 -13.23 52.11 22.09
N ALA A 5 -12.60 52.80 23.05
CA ALA A 5 -11.61 53.84 22.76
C ALA A 5 -10.18 53.29 22.56
N ALA A 6 -9.94 52.01 22.89
CA ALA A 6 -8.62 51.39 22.85
C ALA A 6 -8.35 50.58 21.56
N ALA A 7 -9.37 50.31 20.74
CA ALA A 7 -9.23 49.49 19.53
C ALA A 7 -8.28 50.07 18.47
N PRO A 8 -8.23 51.39 18.18
CA PRO A 8 -7.26 51.93 17.22
C PRO A 8 -5.84 52.08 17.80
N LEU A 9 -5.65 51.86 19.11
CA LEU A 9 -4.37 52.05 19.79
C LEU A 9 -3.33 51.01 19.35
N VAL A 10 -3.74 49.75 19.18
CA VAL A 10 -2.80 48.65 18.84
C VAL A 10 -2.22 48.88 17.46
N GLY A 11 -3.05 49.15 16.45
CA GLY A 11 -2.58 49.43 15.10
C GLY A 11 -1.72 50.69 15.00
N ALA A 12 -2.06 51.75 15.75
CA ALA A 12 -1.30 53.00 15.74
C ALA A 12 0.13 52.86 16.32
N HIS A 13 0.35 51.92 17.23
CA HIS A 13 1.65 51.70 17.89
C HIS A 13 2.36 50.42 17.44
N PHE A 14 1.82 49.71 16.44
CA PHE A 14 2.42 48.47 15.97
C PHE A 14 3.70 48.76 15.17
N PRO A 15 4.88 48.29 15.64
CA PRO A 15 6.17 48.73 15.10
C PRO A 15 6.59 48.03 13.80
N PHE A 16 5.84 47.02 13.35
CA PHE A 16 6.21 46.18 12.20
C PHE A 16 5.23 46.32 11.02
N ALA A 17 4.51 47.44 10.94
CA ALA A 17 3.49 47.66 9.90
C ALA A 17 4.05 47.48 8.48
N ASP A 18 5.24 48.04 8.21
CA ASP A 18 5.89 47.93 6.89
C ASP A 18 6.32 46.50 6.55
N PHE A 19 6.76 45.73 7.56
CA PHE A 19 7.17 44.34 7.38
C PHE A 19 6.00 43.44 6.98
N PHE A 20 4.79 43.75 7.46
CA PHE A 20 3.57 43.00 7.15
C PHE A 20 2.72 43.68 6.05
N ALA A 21 3.29 44.55 5.22
CA ALA A 21 2.55 45.28 4.19
C ALA A 21 1.99 44.36 3.09
N ASP A 22 2.66 43.24 2.82
CA ASP A 22 2.29 42.19 1.86
C ASP A 22 1.27 41.17 2.43
N ALA A 23 1.02 41.19 3.74
CA ALA A 23 -0.02 40.37 4.36
C ALA A 23 -1.44 40.90 4.01
N PRO A 24 -2.49 40.06 4.13
CA PRO A 24 -3.87 40.49 3.88
C PRO A 24 -4.28 41.69 4.76
N GLN A 25 -4.64 42.80 4.11
CA GLN A 25 -5.02 44.05 4.78
C GLN A 25 -6.54 44.21 4.97
N PRO A 26 -7.01 44.97 5.98
CA PRO A 26 -6.22 45.60 7.03
C PRO A 26 -5.77 44.59 8.09
N LEU A 27 -4.52 44.70 8.55
CA LEU A 27 -3.96 43.81 9.57
C LEU A 27 -4.76 43.85 10.88
N PHE A 28 -5.17 45.04 11.33
CA PHE A 28 -6.00 45.25 12.51
C PHE A 28 -7.41 45.67 12.11
N ARG A 29 -8.43 45.08 12.73
CA ARG A 29 -9.84 45.34 12.37
C ARG A 29 -10.50 46.35 13.29
N ALA A 30 -9.84 46.80 14.36
CA ALA A 30 -10.36 47.75 15.34
C ALA A 30 -11.69 47.29 16.00
N ASN A 31 -11.94 45.97 16.02
CA ASN A 31 -13.16 45.39 16.58
C ASN A 31 -13.10 45.32 18.11
N SER A 32 -11.94 44.99 18.66
CA SER A 32 -11.67 45.02 20.10
C SER A 32 -10.17 45.07 20.35
N PHE A 33 -9.76 45.72 21.43
CA PHE A 33 -8.35 45.77 21.85
C PHE A 33 -7.75 44.36 22.02
N SER A 34 -8.49 43.42 22.61
CA SER A 34 -8.00 42.06 22.82
C SER A 34 -7.73 41.32 21.52
N ALA A 35 -8.61 41.47 20.52
CA ALA A 35 -8.45 40.83 19.22
C ALA A 35 -7.25 41.42 18.47
N ASP A 36 -7.12 42.75 18.43
CA ASP A 36 -5.99 43.38 17.75
C ASP A 36 -4.65 43.10 18.48
N MET A 37 -4.66 42.99 19.81
CA MET A 37 -3.47 42.60 20.59
C MET A 37 -3.05 41.15 20.30
N GLU A 38 -4.00 40.23 20.12
CA GLU A 38 -3.71 38.85 19.71
C GLU A 38 -3.08 38.81 18.31
N VAL A 39 -3.58 39.61 17.38
CA VAL A 39 -2.99 39.79 16.05
C VAL A 39 -1.56 40.32 16.16
N ALA A 40 -1.32 41.39 16.92
CA ALA A 40 0.01 41.96 17.11
C ALA A 40 0.98 40.94 17.75
N THR A 41 0.50 40.16 18.72
CA THR A 41 1.28 39.08 19.36
C THR A 41 1.63 37.98 18.35
N SER A 42 0.68 37.62 17.48
CA SER A 42 0.91 36.63 16.42
C SER A 42 1.96 37.12 15.42
N CYS A 43 1.90 38.40 15.02
CA CYS A 43 2.92 39.02 14.18
C CYS A 43 4.30 39.00 14.85
N PHE A 44 4.39 39.29 16.14
CA PHE A 44 5.66 39.20 16.87
C PHE A 44 6.19 37.77 16.91
N ARG A 45 5.35 36.76 17.20
CA ARG A 45 5.74 35.34 17.16
C ARG A 45 6.24 34.92 15.77
N HIS A 46 5.66 35.46 14.71
CA HIS A 46 6.12 35.19 13.34
C HIS A 46 7.54 35.72 13.11
N ILE A 47 7.82 36.97 13.50
CA ILE A 47 9.17 37.55 13.41
C ILE A 47 10.15 36.77 14.30
N GLU A 48 9.77 36.45 15.53
CA GLU A 48 10.58 35.65 16.45
C GLU A 48 10.91 34.27 15.88
N ALA A 49 9.96 33.62 15.19
CA ALA A 49 10.18 32.36 14.51
C ALA A 49 11.25 32.47 13.40
N ILE A 50 11.23 33.55 12.60
CA ILE A 50 12.26 33.80 11.56
C ILE A 50 13.65 33.88 12.21
N PHE A 51 13.79 34.65 13.29
CA PHE A 51 15.09 34.77 13.96
C PHE A 51 15.51 33.49 14.67
N THR A 52 14.57 32.72 15.21
CA THR A 52 14.84 31.40 15.80
C THR A 52 15.36 30.44 14.74
N GLU A 53 14.75 30.43 13.55
CA GLU A 53 15.18 29.60 12.43
C GLU A 53 16.56 30.02 11.89
N LEU A 54 16.84 31.31 11.82
CA LEU A 54 18.17 31.82 11.46
C LEU A 54 19.25 31.41 12.47
N ASP A 55 18.95 31.47 13.77
CA ASP A 55 19.87 31.03 14.82
C ASP A 55 20.14 29.52 14.74
N GLU A 56 19.10 28.71 14.51
CA GLU A 56 19.23 27.28 14.25
C GLU A 56 20.07 26.98 12.99
N CYS A 57 19.91 27.81 11.95
CA CYS A 57 20.65 27.68 10.70
C CYS A 57 22.11 28.12 10.77
N ARG A 58 22.50 28.90 11.79
CA ARG A 58 23.86 29.43 11.94
C ARG A 58 24.94 28.34 11.93
N ALA A 59 24.60 27.14 12.42
CA ALA A 59 25.51 26.00 12.38
C ALA A 59 25.92 25.60 10.95
N PHE A 60 25.05 25.77 9.95
CA PHE A 60 25.38 25.41 8.56
C PHE A 60 26.42 26.35 7.92
N GLU A 61 26.52 27.58 8.40
CA GLU A 61 27.57 28.52 7.97
C GLU A 61 28.94 28.16 8.56
N LEU A 62 28.94 27.62 9.78
CA LEU A 62 30.15 27.22 10.50
C LEU A 62 30.68 25.87 10.02
N LEU A 63 29.79 24.93 9.72
CA LEU A 63 30.13 23.59 9.28
C LEU A 63 30.36 23.56 7.78
N ARG A 64 31.59 23.20 7.37
CA ARG A 64 32.02 23.25 5.97
C ARG A 64 31.58 22.04 5.14
N SER A 65 31.58 20.85 5.75
CA SER A 65 31.27 19.61 5.04
C SER A 65 29.80 19.23 5.17
N SER A 66 29.22 18.66 4.11
CA SER A 66 27.86 18.11 4.17
C SER A 66 27.72 17.00 5.22
N TYR A 67 28.80 16.29 5.52
CA TYR A 67 28.84 15.26 6.55
C TYR A 67 28.63 15.85 7.95
N ASP A 68 29.36 16.92 8.28
CA ASP A 68 29.24 17.56 9.59
C ASP A 68 27.88 18.24 9.76
N ARG A 69 27.37 18.86 8.68
CA ARG A 69 26.00 19.42 8.63
C ARG A 69 24.95 18.34 8.89
N GLY A 70 25.10 17.16 8.29
CA GLY A 70 24.23 16.01 8.55
C GLY A 70 24.30 15.52 10.01
N ASN A 71 25.49 15.48 10.61
CA ASN A 71 25.66 15.10 12.02
C ASN A 71 25.04 16.13 12.97
N PHE A 72 25.16 17.42 12.68
CA PHE A 72 24.49 18.48 13.45
C PHE A 72 22.97 18.32 13.40
N LEU A 73 22.42 18.12 12.20
CA LEU A 73 20.99 17.85 12.01
C LEU A 73 20.56 16.66 12.88
N LEU A 74 21.26 15.53 12.76
CA LEU A 74 20.92 14.30 13.45
C LEU A 74 21.02 14.38 14.98
N SER A 75 22.00 15.13 15.51
CA SER A 75 22.31 15.14 16.94
C SER A 75 21.65 16.30 17.71
N LYS A 76 21.32 17.41 17.05
CA LYS A 76 20.90 18.65 17.72
C LYS A 76 19.62 19.27 17.17
N HIS A 77 19.41 19.23 15.86
CA HIS A 77 18.31 19.98 15.25
C HIS A 77 17.05 19.14 15.03
N ALA A 78 17.21 17.94 14.46
CA ALA A 78 16.10 17.08 14.09
C ALA A 78 15.34 16.57 15.33
N LYS A 79 14.03 16.86 15.37
CA LYS A 79 13.12 16.41 16.43
C LYS A 79 12.49 15.04 16.13
N ILE A 80 12.38 14.71 14.84
CA ILE A 80 11.87 13.43 14.35
C ILE A 80 12.90 12.86 13.40
N ILE A 81 13.37 11.65 13.68
CA ILE A 81 14.40 10.96 12.90
C ILE A 81 13.84 9.58 12.56
N ALA A 82 13.77 9.30 11.26
CA ALA A 82 13.29 8.02 10.75
C ALA A 82 14.46 7.23 10.15
N MET A 83 14.49 5.92 10.41
CA MET A 83 15.44 4.99 9.80
C MET A 83 14.85 3.58 9.82
N THR A 84 15.33 2.71 8.95
CA THR A 84 14.99 1.28 9.00
C THR A 84 15.74 0.59 10.14
N CYS A 85 15.22 -0.53 10.64
CA CYS A 85 15.88 -1.29 11.71
C CYS A 85 17.23 -1.88 11.27
N THR A 86 17.34 -2.25 9.99
CA THR A 86 18.62 -2.65 9.39
C THR A 86 19.63 -1.51 9.39
N HIS A 87 19.20 -0.29 9.07
CA HIS A 87 20.09 0.87 9.11
C HIS A 87 20.49 1.22 10.54
N ALA A 88 19.56 1.17 11.50
CA ALA A 88 19.83 1.33 12.91
C ALA A 88 20.90 0.33 13.42
N ALA A 89 20.82 -0.93 12.98
CA ALA A 89 21.80 -1.95 13.32
C ALA A 89 23.20 -1.63 12.77
N ILE A 90 23.28 -1.22 11.50
CA ILE A 90 24.54 -0.86 10.85
C ILE A 90 25.16 0.41 11.49
N LYS A 91 24.34 1.43 11.74
CA LYS A 91 24.78 2.75 12.22
C LYS A 91 24.87 2.89 13.73
N ARG A 92 24.57 1.84 14.49
CA ARG A 92 24.61 1.87 15.95
C ARG A 92 25.91 2.47 16.51
N ARG A 93 27.06 2.04 16.00
CA ARG A 93 28.37 2.52 16.48
C ARG A 93 28.55 4.02 16.20
N ASP A 94 28.20 4.44 14.99
CA ASP A 94 28.33 5.84 14.55
C ASP A 94 27.41 6.75 15.37
N LEU A 95 26.14 6.34 15.58
CA LEU A 95 25.18 7.08 16.39
C LEU A 95 25.64 7.23 17.85
N ILE A 96 26.19 6.18 18.44
CA ILE A 96 26.76 6.23 19.79
C ILE A 96 27.96 7.18 19.85
N ALA A 97 28.84 7.13 18.85
CA ALA A 97 30.01 8.02 18.77
C ALA A 97 29.61 9.49 18.59
N LEU A 98 28.52 9.75 17.87
CA LEU A 98 27.92 11.08 17.71
C LEU A 98 27.16 11.55 18.96
N SER A 99 27.12 10.75 20.03
CA SER A 99 26.31 11.04 21.22
C SER A 99 24.85 11.32 20.88
N PHE A 100 24.30 10.54 19.95
CA PHE A 100 22.91 10.60 19.56
C PHE A 100 21.99 10.34 20.78
N GLN A 101 20.90 11.10 20.90
CA GLN A 101 19.97 11.02 22.02
C GLN A 101 18.52 11.10 21.54
N TYR A 102 17.65 10.34 22.20
CA TYR A 102 16.22 10.34 21.92
C TYR A 102 15.42 9.89 23.14
N ASP A 103 14.23 10.46 23.30
CA ASP A 103 13.34 10.17 24.42
C ASP A 103 12.26 9.14 24.08
N ASN A 104 11.85 9.05 22.81
CA ASN A 104 10.74 8.20 22.39
C ASN A 104 11.14 7.40 21.14
N LEU A 105 10.76 6.13 21.11
CA LEU A 105 10.93 5.24 19.98
C LEU A 105 9.54 4.81 19.47
N VAL A 106 9.30 4.96 18.17
CA VAL A 106 8.11 4.44 17.49
C VAL A 106 8.58 3.48 16.41
N MET A 107 8.01 2.29 16.37
CA MET A 107 8.34 1.25 15.38
C MET A 107 7.05 0.80 14.69
N GLU A 108 7.02 0.95 13.37
CA GLU A 108 5.97 0.36 12.53
C GLU A 108 6.40 -1.00 12.00
N GLU A 109 5.44 -1.81 11.56
CA GLU A 109 5.66 -3.19 11.10
C GLU A 109 6.39 -4.07 12.12
N SER A 110 6.24 -3.79 13.42
CA SER A 110 6.99 -4.42 14.52
C SER A 110 6.87 -5.95 14.56
N ALA A 111 5.78 -6.50 13.98
CA ALA A 111 5.58 -7.94 13.89
C ALA A 111 6.49 -8.62 12.84
N GLN A 112 7.00 -7.88 11.86
CA GLN A 112 7.87 -8.36 10.76
C GLN A 112 9.36 -8.17 11.05
N ILE A 113 9.72 -7.48 12.13
CA ILE A 113 11.11 -7.18 12.48
C ILE A 113 11.65 -8.29 13.39
N MET A 114 12.88 -8.75 13.13
CA MET A 114 13.50 -9.77 13.98
C MET A 114 13.63 -9.26 15.42
N GLU A 115 13.60 -10.17 16.38
CA GLU A 115 13.68 -9.81 17.80
C GLU A 115 14.90 -8.94 18.13
N ILE A 116 16.08 -9.32 17.63
CA ILE A 116 17.31 -8.55 17.86
C ILE A 116 17.28 -7.18 17.15
N GLU A 117 16.72 -7.11 15.95
CA GLU A 117 16.60 -5.87 15.19
C GLU A 117 15.56 -4.92 15.80
N THR A 118 14.62 -5.44 16.59
CA THR A 118 13.69 -4.63 17.39
C THR A 118 14.38 -4.06 18.64
N PHE A 119 15.29 -4.83 19.23
CA PHE A 119 16.00 -4.44 20.46
C PHE A 119 17.10 -3.38 20.20
N ILE A 120 17.83 -3.49 19.08
CA ILE A 120 18.93 -2.57 18.77
C ILE A 120 18.51 -1.08 18.78
N PRO A 121 17.38 -0.68 18.16
CA PRO A 121 16.87 0.68 18.22
C PRO A 121 16.55 1.20 19.63
N MET A 122 16.46 0.36 20.65
CA MET A 122 16.27 0.79 22.05
C MET A 122 17.59 1.20 22.74
N VAL A 123 18.73 0.89 22.11
CA VAL A 123 20.09 1.06 22.65
C VAL A 123 21.03 1.78 21.68
N LEU A 124 20.51 2.76 20.93
CA LEU A 124 21.27 3.62 20.01
C LEU A 124 21.89 4.86 20.68
N GLN A 125 21.72 5.00 22.00
CA GLN A 125 22.24 6.09 22.80
C GLN A 125 22.95 5.56 24.05
N ASN A 126 23.90 6.33 24.55
CA ASN A 126 24.54 6.03 25.83
C ASN A 126 23.55 6.31 26.99
N PRO A 127 23.69 5.59 28.12
CA PRO A 127 22.99 5.97 29.35
C PRO A 127 23.32 7.40 29.75
N ASP A 128 22.39 8.04 30.44
CA ASP A 128 22.62 9.35 31.03
C ASP A 128 23.82 9.29 31.99
N ALA A 129 24.81 10.18 31.79
CA ALA A 129 26.07 10.11 32.51
C ALA A 129 25.93 10.39 34.01
N ALA A 130 24.91 11.14 34.43
CA ALA A 130 24.69 11.48 35.83
C ALA A 130 23.95 10.37 36.59
N THR A 131 23.01 9.70 35.93
CA THR A 131 22.11 8.72 36.58
C THR A 131 22.43 7.26 36.23
N GLY A 132 23.21 7.02 35.17
CA GLY A 132 23.48 5.69 34.62
C GLY A 132 22.26 5.00 34.00
N ARG A 133 21.13 5.70 33.85
CA ARG A 133 19.86 5.14 33.37
C ARG A 133 19.66 5.42 31.88
N SER A 134 18.85 4.59 31.23
CA SER A 134 18.40 4.87 29.85
C SER A 134 17.55 6.13 29.82
N ARG A 135 17.79 6.99 28.82
CA ARG A 135 16.97 8.17 28.54
C ARG A 135 15.60 7.82 27.94
N LEU A 136 15.45 6.61 27.39
CA LEU A 136 14.24 6.17 26.70
C LEU A 136 13.01 6.18 27.63
N LYS A 137 12.02 6.99 27.30
CA LYS A 137 10.77 7.18 28.07
C LYS A 137 9.60 6.40 27.51
N ARG A 138 9.50 6.31 26.18
CA ARG A 138 8.38 5.64 25.49
C ARG A 138 8.88 4.74 24.38
N VAL A 139 8.28 3.56 24.28
CA VAL A 139 8.46 2.63 23.17
C VAL A 139 7.08 2.25 22.66
N VAL A 140 6.78 2.66 21.43
CA VAL A 140 5.51 2.38 20.75
C VAL A 140 5.79 1.38 19.64
N LEU A 141 5.28 0.16 19.80
CA LEU A 141 5.40 -0.90 18.79
C LEU A 141 4.05 -1.06 18.09
N ILE A 142 4.00 -0.74 16.80
CA ILE A 142 2.84 -0.89 15.94
C ILE A 142 3.12 -2.05 14.99
N GLY A 143 2.25 -3.06 14.98
CA GLY A 143 2.43 -4.24 14.15
C GLY A 143 1.24 -5.18 14.21
N ASP A 144 1.26 -6.19 13.34
CA ASP A 144 0.20 -7.20 13.25
C ASP A 144 0.81 -8.60 13.27
N HIS A 145 0.70 -9.26 14.42
CA HIS A 145 1.20 -10.63 14.63
C HIS A 145 0.36 -11.71 13.93
N ASN A 146 -0.79 -11.33 13.36
CA ASN A 146 -1.63 -12.19 12.52
C ASN A 146 -1.25 -12.11 11.04
N GLN A 147 -0.35 -11.21 10.66
CA GLN A 147 0.29 -11.15 9.34
C GLN A 147 1.69 -11.79 9.36
N LEU A 148 2.48 -11.63 8.29
CA LEU A 148 3.73 -12.36 8.12
C LEU A 148 4.77 -12.06 9.21
N PRO A 149 5.51 -13.09 9.66
CA PRO A 149 6.67 -12.92 10.54
C PRO A 149 7.90 -12.42 9.78
N PRO A 150 9.02 -12.10 10.49
CA PRO A 150 10.31 -11.87 9.88
C PRO A 150 10.76 -13.05 9.00
N VAL A 151 11.40 -12.72 7.87
CA VAL A 151 11.87 -13.74 6.91
C VAL A 151 13.14 -14.42 7.41
N VAL A 152 13.05 -15.72 7.68
CA VAL A 152 14.20 -16.58 8.02
C VAL A 152 14.56 -17.45 6.82
N LYS A 153 15.76 -17.22 6.24
CA LYS A 153 16.20 -17.92 5.01
C LYS A 153 16.28 -19.44 5.19
N ASN A 154 16.83 -19.89 6.32
CA ASN A 154 16.96 -21.30 6.61
C ASN A 154 15.82 -21.76 7.52
N LEU A 155 14.93 -22.58 6.94
CA LEU A 155 13.73 -23.11 7.60
C LEU A 155 14.04 -23.93 8.85
N ALA A 156 15.27 -24.44 9.02
CA ALA A 156 15.66 -25.14 10.25
C ALA A 156 15.65 -24.19 11.46
N PHE A 157 16.22 -22.98 11.33
CA PHE A 157 16.19 -22.00 12.42
C PHE A 157 14.77 -21.50 12.71
N GLN A 158 13.92 -21.42 11.67
CA GLN A 158 12.51 -21.13 11.86
C GLN A 158 11.81 -22.23 12.68
N LYS A 159 11.96 -23.49 12.27
CA LYS A 159 11.24 -24.63 12.86
C LYS A 159 11.74 -24.99 14.26
N TYR A 160 13.05 -25.05 14.46
CA TYR A 160 13.66 -25.52 15.71
C TYR A 160 13.92 -24.40 16.72
N SER A 161 14.34 -23.22 16.24
CA SER A 161 14.71 -22.09 17.13
C SER A 161 13.65 -20.99 17.22
N ARG A 162 12.60 -21.03 16.38
CA ARG A 162 11.58 -19.97 16.28
C ARG A 162 12.20 -18.59 16.03
N LEU A 163 13.24 -18.53 15.21
CA LEU A 163 13.92 -17.27 14.87
C LEU A 163 13.01 -16.28 14.10
N ASP A 164 11.88 -16.75 13.58
CA ASP A 164 10.82 -15.95 12.96
C ASP A 164 9.83 -15.37 13.99
N GLN A 165 10.09 -15.48 15.29
CA GLN A 165 9.32 -14.76 16.29
C GLN A 165 9.88 -13.35 16.47
N SER A 166 9.07 -12.33 16.16
CA SER A 166 9.38 -10.94 16.50
C SER A 166 9.21 -10.68 17.99
N LEU A 167 9.89 -9.66 18.51
CA LEU A 167 9.72 -9.19 19.88
C LEU A 167 8.27 -8.76 20.14
N PHE A 168 7.62 -8.15 19.15
CA PHE A 168 6.20 -7.80 19.19
C PHE A 168 5.29 -9.02 19.39
N ALA A 169 5.45 -10.06 18.55
CA ALA A 169 4.66 -11.29 18.67
C ALA A 169 4.93 -12.01 20.00
N ARG A 170 6.17 -11.96 20.50
CA ARG A 170 6.53 -12.50 21.81
C ARG A 170 5.83 -11.75 22.94
N PHE A 171 5.78 -10.41 22.90
CA PHE A 171 5.08 -9.59 23.91
C PHE A 171 3.59 -9.88 23.96
N VAL A 172 2.93 -9.98 22.80
CA VAL A 172 1.52 -10.38 22.73
C VAL A 172 1.31 -11.76 23.37
N ARG A 173 2.17 -12.73 23.04
CA ARG A 173 2.09 -14.09 23.63
C ARG A 173 2.31 -14.11 25.14
N LEU A 174 3.15 -13.20 25.66
CA LEU A 174 3.41 -13.06 27.10
C LEU A 174 2.29 -12.32 27.85
N GLY A 175 1.25 -11.86 27.15
CA GLY A 175 0.11 -11.18 27.77
C GLY A 175 0.31 -9.69 27.98
N VAL A 176 1.28 -9.06 27.32
CA VAL A 176 1.37 -7.59 27.28
C VAL A 176 0.10 -7.07 26.60
N PRO A 177 -0.70 -6.20 27.24
CA PRO A 177 -2.00 -5.79 26.71
C PRO A 177 -1.82 -4.93 25.46
N PRO A 178 -2.27 -5.39 24.27
CA PRO A 178 -2.20 -4.59 23.06
C PRO A 178 -3.41 -3.65 22.96
N ILE A 179 -3.21 -2.48 22.35
CA ILE A 179 -4.33 -1.69 21.83
C ILE A 179 -4.67 -2.24 20.46
N GLN A 180 -5.79 -2.97 20.36
CA GLN A 180 -6.23 -3.54 19.09
C GLN A 180 -7.13 -2.56 18.35
N LEU A 181 -6.65 -2.05 17.20
CA LEU A 181 -7.49 -1.27 16.29
C LEU A 181 -8.57 -2.17 15.69
N ASP A 182 -9.82 -1.69 15.71
CA ASP A 182 -11.01 -2.49 15.45
C ASP A 182 -11.76 -2.10 14.17
N ALA A 183 -11.34 -1.08 13.41
CA ALA A 183 -12.08 -0.61 12.24
C ALA A 183 -11.18 -0.42 11.00
N GLN A 184 -11.50 -1.10 9.89
CA GLN A 184 -10.77 -0.96 8.61
C GLN A 184 -11.47 0.04 7.68
N GLY A 185 -10.68 0.82 6.92
CA GLY A 185 -11.20 1.82 5.98
C GLY A 185 -10.69 1.68 4.54
N ARG A 186 -10.13 0.53 4.18
CA ARG A 186 -9.32 0.37 2.95
C ARG A 186 -9.96 -0.51 1.88
N ALA A 187 -10.79 -1.47 2.27
CA ALA A 187 -11.40 -2.44 1.37
C ALA A 187 -12.92 -2.50 1.57
N ARG A 188 -13.64 -3.10 0.62
CA ARG A 188 -15.09 -3.37 0.74
C ARG A 188 -15.36 -4.33 1.91
N SER A 189 -16.49 -4.15 2.62
CA SER A 189 -16.88 -5.04 3.73
C SER A 189 -16.82 -6.52 3.35
N ALA A 190 -17.46 -6.90 2.24
CA ALA A 190 -17.51 -8.29 1.79
C ALA A 190 -16.13 -8.89 1.45
N MET A 191 -15.14 -8.04 1.13
CA MET A 191 -13.76 -8.46 0.94
C MET A 191 -12.99 -8.50 2.26
N ALA A 192 -13.30 -7.58 3.18
CA ALA A 192 -12.77 -7.59 4.53
C ALA A 192 -13.14 -8.88 5.27
N ASP A 193 -14.35 -9.40 5.06
CA ASP A 193 -14.83 -10.66 5.64
C ASP A 193 -13.89 -11.84 5.37
N LEU A 194 -13.16 -11.84 4.24
CA LEU A 194 -12.18 -12.87 3.88
C LEU A 194 -11.04 -13.01 4.90
N TYR A 195 -10.72 -11.95 5.64
CA TYR A 195 -9.66 -11.95 6.66
C TYR A 195 -10.15 -11.50 8.05
N ARG A 196 -11.33 -10.90 8.15
CA ARG A 196 -11.92 -10.34 9.38
C ARG A 196 -11.99 -11.35 10.53
N TRP A 197 -12.33 -12.59 10.22
CA TRP A 197 -12.42 -13.70 11.17
C TRP A 197 -11.14 -13.94 11.99
N ARG A 198 -9.99 -13.45 11.53
CA ARG A 198 -8.71 -13.62 12.23
C ARG A 198 -8.52 -12.62 13.38
N TYR A 199 -9.31 -11.56 13.41
CA TYR A 199 -9.20 -10.43 14.33
C TYR A 199 -10.44 -10.33 15.22
N ALA A 200 -10.24 -10.00 16.49
CA ALA A 200 -11.36 -9.75 17.40
C ALA A 200 -12.08 -8.43 17.01
N ASN A 201 -13.39 -8.51 16.76
CA ASN A 201 -14.26 -7.34 16.54
C ASN A 201 -13.83 -6.38 15.42
N LEU A 202 -13.15 -6.86 14.36
CA LEU A 202 -12.79 -6.01 13.23
C LEU A 202 -14.04 -5.63 12.42
N ARG A 203 -14.45 -4.37 12.53
CA ARG A 203 -15.55 -3.73 11.79
C ARG A 203 -15.01 -2.82 10.67
N ASP A 204 -15.92 -2.12 10.01
CA ASP A 204 -15.58 -1.12 9.00
C ASP A 204 -15.68 0.30 9.56
N LEU A 205 -14.83 1.19 9.06
CA LEU A 205 -15.00 2.63 9.25
C LEU A 205 -16.22 3.13 8.44
N PRO A 206 -16.91 4.19 8.89
CA PRO A 206 -18.05 4.76 8.16
C PRO A 206 -17.74 5.10 6.70
N SER A 207 -16.49 5.47 6.40
CA SER A 207 -16.01 5.76 5.05
C SER A 207 -16.22 4.61 4.06
N VAL A 208 -16.15 3.35 4.51
CA VAL A 208 -16.37 2.17 3.67
C VAL A 208 -17.81 2.13 3.13
N SER A 209 -18.77 2.64 3.90
CA SER A 209 -20.18 2.70 3.49
C SER A 209 -20.51 3.98 2.72
N SER A 210 -19.91 5.12 3.10
CA SER A 210 -20.25 6.43 2.51
C SER A 210 -19.57 6.70 1.18
N GLU A 211 -18.36 6.17 0.94
CA GLU A 211 -17.63 6.46 -0.29
C GLU A 211 -18.17 5.64 -1.49
N PRO A 212 -18.51 6.28 -2.62
CA PRO A 212 -19.11 5.59 -3.77
C PRO A 212 -18.27 4.42 -4.32
N ARG A 213 -16.93 4.53 -4.28
CA ARG A 213 -16.01 3.50 -4.85
C ARG A 213 -16.19 2.11 -4.26
N PHE A 214 -16.59 2.01 -2.99
CA PHE A 214 -16.81 0.71 -2.33
C PHE A 214 -18.16 0.08 -2.67
N ASN A 215 -19.10 0.89 -3.18
CA ASN A 215 -20.46 0.49 -3.50
C ASN A 215 -20.67 0.18 -5.01
N LEU A 216 -19.77 0.64 -5.89
CA LEU A 216 -19.80 0.34 -7.32
C LEU A 216 -19.36 -1.10 -7.64
N GLY A 217 -19.80 -1.68 -8.75
CA GLY A 217 -19.31 -2.98 -9.23
C GLY A 217 -17.81 -2.98 -9.56
N VAL A 218 -17.32 -4.07 -10.16
CA VAL A 218 -16.02 -4.09 -10.85
C VAL A 218 -16.32 -4.08 -12.35
N PRO A 219 -15.76 -3.13 -13.13
CA PRO A 219 -16.06 -3.03 -14.56
C PRO A 219 -15.78 -4.34 -15.30
N GLY A 220 -16.81 -4.91 -15.93
CA GLY A 220 -16.67 -6.15 -16.68
C GLY A 220 -16.78 -7.42 -15.84
N PHE A 221 -17.06 -7.34 -14.54
CA PHE A 221 -17.18 -8.52 -13.67
C PHE A 221 -18.50 -8.53 -12.91
N ALA A 222 -19.13 -9.71 -12.87
CA ALA A 222 -20.37 -9.87 -12.14
C ALA A 222 -20.18 -9.75 -10.62
N TYR A 223 -19.02 -10.16 -10.12
CA TYR A 223 -18.71 -10.18 -8.69
C TYR A 223 -17.43 -9.39 -8.37
N PRO A 224 -17.36 -8.75 -7.19
CA PRO A 224 -16.16 -8.02 -6.75
C PRO A 224 -15.02 -8.95 -6.35
N PHE A 225 -15.32 -10.19 -5.99
CA PHE A 225 -14.30 -11.20 -5.79
C PHE A 225 -14.81 -12.56 -6.21
N GLN A 226 -13.93 -13.42 -6.75
CA GLN A 226 -14.21 -14.81 -7.10
C GLN A 226 -12.98 -15.69 -6.91
N LEU A 227 -13.22 -16.94 -6.54
CA LEU A 227 -12.28 -18.03 -6.76
C LEU A 227 -12.50 -18.55 -8.18
N VAL A 228 -11.43 -18.70 -8.94
CA VAL A 228 -11.42 -19.26 -10.29
C VAL A 228 -10.72 -20.61 -10.22
N ASP A 229 -11.47 -21.68 -10.44
CA ASP A 229 -10.92 -23.04 -10.46
C ASP A 229 -10.18 -23.26 -11.78
N VAL A 230 -8.85 -23.38 -11.69
CA VAL A 230 -7.99 -23.61 -12.85
C VAL A 230 -7.68 -25.11 -12.93
N LEU A 231 -8.30 -25.75 -13.92
CA LEU A 231 -8.08 -27.16 -14.22
C LEU A 231 -6.79 -27.35 -15.02
N ASP A 232 -6.10 -28.46 -14.76
CA ASP A 232 -4.83 -28.85 -15.39
C ASP A 232 -5.07 -29.27 -16.85
N PRO A 233 -4.78 -28.43 -17.86
CA PRO A 233 -4.89 -28.84 -19.26
C PRO A 233 -3.90 -29.97 -19.50
N GLN A 234 -4.36 -31.07 -20.12
CA GLN A 234 -3.53 -32.24 -20.42
C GLN A 234 -2.91 -32.90 -19.16
N GLY A 235 -3.47 -32.65 -17.97
CA GLY A 235 -3.01 -33.24 -16.70
C GLY A 235 -1.74 -32.60 -16.12
N VAL A 236 -1.24 -31.51 -16.71
CA VAL A 236 -0.08 -30.77 -16.21
C VAL A 236 -0.55 -29.56 -15.39
N GLY A 237 -0.41 -29.67 -14.07
CA GLY A 237 -0.67 -28.57 -13.13
C GLY A 237 0.60 -27.84 -12.72
N GLU A 238 1.07 -28.07 -11.48
CA GLU A 238 2.33 -27.49 -11.02
C GLU A 238 3.56 -28.15 -11.69
N SER A 239 4.46 -27.31 -12.19
CA SER A 239 5.77 -27.68 -12.74
C SER A 239 6.91 -27.10 -11.89
N VAL A 240 8.09 -27.75 -11.98
CA VAL A 240 9.29 -27.36 -11.21
C VAL A 240 10.50 -27.44 -12.15
N PRO A 241 10.73 -26.44 -13.02
CA PRO A 241 11.87 -26.43 -13.95
C PRO A 241 13.23 -26.36 -13.24
N MET A 242 13.29 -25.73 -12.07
CA MET A 242 14.47 -25.71 -11.20
C MET A 242 14.07 -26.05 -9.76
N PRO A 243 14.96 -26.65 -8.94
CA PRO A 243 14.67 -26.93 -7.55
C PRO A 243 14.08 -25.72 -6.80
N HIS A 244 12.96 -25.92 -6.11
CA HIS A 244 12.20 -24.89 -5.37
C HIS A 244 11.58 -23.77 -6.22
N TYR A 245 11.64 -23.87 -7.54
CA TYR A 245 11.11 -22.89 -8.46
C TYR A 245 9.80 -23.39 -9.06
N ILE A 246 8.72 -23.27 -8.28
CA ILE A 246 7.40 -23.84 -8.62
C ILE A 246 6.62 -22.86 -9.50
N GLN A 247 6.00 -23.40 -10.55
CA GLN A 247 5.24 -22.67 -11.56
C GLN A 247 3.95 -23.42 -11.91
N ASN A 248 2.99 -22.71 -12.51
CA ASN A 248 1.78 -23.25 -13.09
C ASN A 248 1.42 -22.37 -14.30
N LEU A 249 1.71 -22.88 -15.49
CA LEU A 249 1.53 -22.14 -16.75
C LEU A 249 0.06 -21.79 -17.00
N SER A 250 -0.84 -22.73 -16.73
CA SER A 250 -2.28 -22.53 -16.93
C SER A 250 -2.82 -21.39 -16.06
N GLU A 251 -2.43 -21.34 -14.79
CA GLU A 251 -2.77 -20.20 -13.92
C GLU A 251 -2.12 -18.90 -14.41
N ALA A 252 -0.86 -18.93 -14.84
CA ALA A 252 -0.15 -17.74 -15.31
C ALA A 252 -0.82 -17.13 -16.55
N GLU A 253 -1.13 -17.96 -17.55
CA GLU A 253 -1.81 -17.51 -18.75
C GLU A 253 -3.23 -17.00 -18.46
N PHE A 254 -3.97 -17.65 -17.56
CA PHE A 254 -5.34 -17.23 -17.22
C PHE A 254 -5.33 -15.90 -16.45
N VAL A 255 -4.39 -15.72 -15.52
CA VAL A 255 -4.19 -14.44 -14.82
C VAL A 255 -3.86 -13.33 -15.81
N VAL A 256 -2.95 -13.56 -16.76
CA VAL A 256 -2.59 -12.54 -17.77
C VAL A 256 -3.75 -12.25 -18.73
N ALA A 257 -4.48 -13.27 -19.19
CA ALA A 257 -5.69 -13.08 -19.99
C ALA A 257 -6.75 -12.27 -19.24
N THR A 258 -6.90 -12.48 -17.92
CA THR A 258 -7.80 -11.67 -17.08
C THR A 258 -7.31 -10.23 -16.93
N PHE A 259 -6.00 -10.01 -16.79
CA PHE A 259 -5.44 -8.66 -16.82
C PHE A 259 -5.72 -7.96 -18.15
N MET A 260 -5.50 -8.64 -19.29
CA MET A 260 -5.82 -8.11 -20.62
C MET A 260 -7.30 -7.74 -20.74
N TYR A 261 -8.20 -8.62 -20.27
CA TYR A 261 -9.64 -8.34 -20.21
C TYR A 261 -9.97 -7.10 -19.36
N MET A 262 -9.36 -6.94 -18.18
CA MET A 262 -9.54 -5.76 -17.34
C MET A 262 -9.12 -4.47 -18.06
N ARG A 263 -8.02 -4.53 -18.82
CA ARG A 263 -7.54 -3.40 -19.63
C ARG A 263 -8.51 -3.04 -20.74
N LEU A 264 -9.04 -4.03 -21.45
CA LEU A 264 -10.09 -3.84 -22.46
C LEU A 264 -11.40 -3.33 -21.85
N CYS A 265 -11.65 -3.64 -20.57
CA CYS A 265 -12.77 -3.06 -19.83
C CYS A 265 -12.55 -1.60 -19.40
N GLY A 266 -11.41 -0.99 -19.74
CA GLY A 266 -11.08 0.40 -19.41
C GLY A 266 -10.48 0.59 -18.01
N ILE A 267 -10.13 -0.48 -17.29
CA ILE A 267 -9.49 -0.37 -15.97
C ILE A 267 -8.03 0.05 -16.16
N PRO A 268 -7.54 1.14 -15.53
CA PRO A 268 -6.16 1.57 -15.68
C PRO A 268 -5.15 0.52 -15.19
N ALA A 269 -4.08 0.29 -15.95
CA ALA A 269 -3.07 -0.71 -15.60
C ALA A 269 -2.39 -0.44 -14.24
N SER A 270 -2.23 0.83 -13.88
CA SER A 270 -1.71 1.29 -12.59
C SER A 270 -2.57 0.89 -11.39
N LYS A 271 -3.85 0.53 -11.62
CA LYS A 271 -4.80 0.09 -10.61
C LYS A 271 -4.87 -1.44 -10.43
N ILE A 272 -4.11 -2.18 -11.23
CA ILE A 272 -4.10 -3.64 -11.22
C ILE A 272 -2.72 -4.13 -10.80
N SER A 273 -2.67 -5.01 -9.81
CA SER A 273 -1.45 -5.74 -9.45
C SER A 273 -1.69 -7.24 -9.49
N ILE A 274 -0.66 -7.97 -9.89
CA ILE A 274 -0.68 -9.42 -9.92
C ILE A 274 0.21 -9.91 -8.78
N ILE A 275 -0.36 -10.75 -7.93
CA ILE A 275 0.38 -11.36 -6.83
C ILE A 275 0.36 -12.88 -6.95
N THR A 276 1.42 -13.52 -6.48
CA THR A 276 1.49 -14.97 -6.39
C THR A 276 2.25 -15.39 -5.14
N THR A 277 2.24 -16.67 -4.82
CA THR A 277 2.87 -17.19 -3.61
C THR A 277 4.30 -17.67 -3.87
N TYR A 278 4.71 -17.88 -5.12
CA TYR A 278 6.03 -18.41 -5.47
C TYR A 278 6.80 -17.46 -6.40
N ASN A 279 8.12 -17.33 -6.19
CA ASN A 279 8.97 -16.54 -7.09
C ASN A 279 8.99 -17.12 -8.51
N GLY A 280 8.99 -18.45 -8.66
CA GLY A 280 8.95 -19.08 -9.97
C GLY A 280 7.74 -18.67 -10.80
N GLN A 281 6.56 -18.65 -10.17
CA GLN A 281 5.34 -18.15 -10.81
C GLN A 281 5.39 -16.65 -11.09
N LYS A 282 6.00 -15.84 -10.20
CA LYS A 282 6.13 -14.40 -10.40
C LYS A 282 6.94 -14.11 -11.68
N ASP A 283 8.05 -14.82 -11.86
CA ASP A 283 8.88 -14.70 -13.06
C ASP A 283 8.12 -15.20 -14.29
N LEU A 284 7.45 -16.36 -14.22
CA LEU A 284 6.63 -16.87 -15.33
C LEU A 284 5.52 -15.90 -15.75
N ILE A 285 4.79 -15.32 -14.80
CA ILE A 285 3.75 -14.32 -15.11
C ILE A 285 4.39 -13.09 -15.77
N THR A 286 5.58 -12.67 -15.32
CA THR A 286 6.29 -11.54 -15.92
C THR A 286 6.64 -11.82 -17.38
N ASP A 287 7.11 -13.03 -17.67
CA ASP A 287 7.42 -13.48 -19.03
C ASP A 287 6.16 -13.52 -19.91
N VAL A 288 5.06 -14.08 -19.40
CA VAL A 288 3.78 -14.15 -20.12
C VAL A 288 3.20 -12.76 -20.38
N VAL A 289 3.30 -11.82 -19.43
CA VAL A 289 2.92 -10.41 -19.64
C VAL A 289 3.77 -9.77 -20.74
N ALA A 290 5.10 -9.92 -20.67
CA ALA A 290 6.00 -9.35 -21.68
C ALA A 290 5.68 -9.89 -23.08
N GLN A 291 5.45 -11.20 -23.21
CA GLN A 291 5.15 -11.86 -24.47
C GLN A 291 3.77 -11.48 -25.03
N ARG A 292 2.73 -11.44 -24.20
CA ARG A 292 1.34 -11.25 -24.66
C ARG A 292 0.90 -9.78 -24.70
N CYS A 293 1.45 -8.93 -23.83
CA CYS A 293 1.04 -7.53 -23.67
C CYS A 293 2.08 -6.54 -24.21
N GLY A 294 3.37 -6.90 -24.25
CA GLY A 294 4.47 -5.94 -24.46
C GLY A 294 4.44 -5.19 -25.79
N TRP A 295 3.89 -5.80 -26.84
CA TRP A 295 3.81 -5.20 -28.18
C TRP A 295 2.50 -4.43 -28.43
N ASN A 296 1.46 -4.65 -27.61
CA ASN A 296 0.13 -4.09 -27.85
C ASN A 296 -0.16 -2.88 -26.92
N PRO A 297 -0.31 -1.66 -27.47
CA PRO A 297 -0.56 -0.45 -26.67
C PRO A 297 -1.83 -0.48 -25.81
N LEU A 298 -2.80 -1.35 -26.10
CA LEU A 298 -4.06 -1.43 -25.37
C LEU A 298 -3.85 -1.93 -23.92
N PHE A 299 -2.92 -2.86 -23.71
CA PHE A 299 -2.75 -3.52 -22.42
C PHE A 299 -1.78 -2.80 -21.48
N GLY A 300 -0.60 -2.42 -21.97
CA GLY A 300 0.48 -1.93 -21.10
C GLY A 300 0.92 -2.99 -20.07
N SER A 301 1.44 -2.53 -18.92
CA SER A 301 1.94 -3.39 -17.85
C SER A 301 1.18 -3.18 -16.54
N PRO A 302 0.90 -4.25 -15.76
CA PRO A 302 0.31 -4.10 -14.44
C PRO A 302 1.22 -3.27 -13.54
N ALA A 303 0.65 -2.58 -12.56
CA ALA A 303 1.40 -1.72 -11.63
C ALA A 303 2.53 -2.46 -10.92
N LYS A 304 2.30 -3.75 -10.61
CA LYS A 304 3.30 -4.60 -9.97
C LYS A 304 2.98 -6.08 -10.18
N ILE A 305 4.03 -6.88 -10.38
CA ILE A 305 4.00 -8.35 -10.32
C ILE A 305 4.94 -8.76 -9.19
N ALA A 306 4.40 -9.32 -8.10
CA ALA A 306 5.18 -9.62 -6.90
C ALA A 306 4.72 -10.89 -6.19
N THR A 307 5.56 -11.41 -5.30
CA THR A 307 5.11 -12.43 -4.35
C THR A 307 4.30 -11.77 -3.22
N THR A 308 3.41 -12.54 -2.58
CA THR A 308 2.64 -12.08 -1.41
C THR A 308 3.55 -11.47 -0.35
N ASP A 309 4.66 -12.14 -0.01
CA ASP A 309 5.62 -11.66 1.00
C ASP A 309 6.26 -10.31 0.61
N LYS A 310 6.54 -10.07 -0.68
CA LYS A 310 7.10 -8.78 -1.15
C LYS A 310 6.05 -7.68 -1.38
N PHE A 311 4.77 -8.02 -1.32
CA PHE A 311 3.64 -7.09 -1.48
C PHE A 311 3.02 -6.72 -0.13
N GLN A 312 3.65 -7.11 0.98
CA GLN A 312 3.24 -6.69 2.31
C GLN A 312 3.34 -5.17 2.48
N GLY A 313 2.45 -4.60 3.29
CA GLY A 313 2.29 -3.15 3.45
C GLY A 313 1.66 -2.43 2.24
N GLN A 314 1.71 -3.03 1.05
CA GLN A 314 1.16 -2.46 -0.18
C GLN A 314 -0.27 -2.90 -0.45
N GLN A 315 -0.95 -2.16 -1.32
CA GLN A 315 -2.31 -2.44 -1.75
C GLN A 315 -2.56 -1.92 -3.17
N ASN A 316 -3.55 -2.50 -3.85
CA ASN A 316 -4.06 -1.93 -5.11
C ASN A 316 -5.58 -2.10 -5.20
N ASP A 317 -6.20 -1.38 -6.14
CA ASP A 317 -7.66 -1.42 -6.32
C ASP A 317 -8.10 -2.82 -6.77
N TYR A 318 -7.37 -3.42 -7.71
CA TYR A 318 -7.64 -4.74 -8.24
C TYR A 318 -6.44 -5.67 -8.09
N ILE A 319 -6.66 -6.86 -7.54
CA ILE A 319 -5.63 -7.88 -7.36
C ILE A 319 -6.02 -9.17 -8.07
N LEU A 320 -5.10 -9.67 -8.90
CA LEU A 320 -5.15 -11.03 -9.43
C LEU A 320 -4.16 -11.89 -8.65
N LEU A 321 -4.63 -12.93 -7.99
CA LEU A 321 -3.84 -13.80 -7.10
C LEU A 321 -3.73 -15.20 -7.68
N SER A 322 -2.52 -15.69 -7.94
CA SER A 322 -2.26 -17.10 -8.32
C SER A 322 -1.67 -17.90 -7.15
N LEU A 323 -2.28 -19.04 -6.80
CA LEU A 323 -1.83 -19.91 -5.71
C LEU A 323 -0.93 -21.08 -6.16
N VAL A 324 -0.86 -21.34 -7.47
CA VAL A 324 0.10 -22.20 -8.18
C VAL A 324 -0.06 -23.70 -7.93
N ARG A 325 -0.20 -24.10 -6.66
CA ARG A 325 -0.06 -25.49 -6.25
C ARG A 325 -1.24 -26.33 -6.69
N THR A 326 -0.94 -27.55 -7.12
CA THR A 326 -1.93 -28.55 -7.52
C THR A 326 -1.75 -29.91 -6.83
N LYS A 327 -0.62 -30.12 -6.13
CA LYS A 327 -0.32 -31.39 -5.41
C LYS A 327 -0.40 -31.26 -3.89
N SER A 328 0.08 -30.16 -3.33
CA SER A 328 -0.01 -29.87 -1.89
C SER A 328 -0.10 -28.37 -1.65
N VAL A 329 -0.86 -27.96 -0.63
CA VAL A 329 -1.12 -26.54 -0.30
C VAL A 329 0.16 -25.71 -0.16
N GLY A 330 1.25 -26.35 0.26
CA GLY A 330 2.53 -25.68 0.42
C GLY A 330 2.50 -24.66 1.56
N HIS A 331 3.20 -23.55 1.37
CA HIS A 331 3.39 -22.58 2.44
C HIS A 331 2.22 -21.61 2.66
N VAL A 332 1.20 -21.63 1.79
CA VAL A 332 -0.06 -20.88 1.99
C VAL A 332 -0.86 -21.45 3.15
N ARG A 333 -0.55 -22.68 3.59
CA ARG A 333 -1.07 -23.28 4.82
C ARG A 333 -0.80 -22.43 6.06
N ASP A 334 0.23 -21.58 6.03
CA ASP A 334 0.39 -20.52 7.01
C ASP A 334 -0.71 -19.47 6.81
N VAL A 335 -1.70 -19.47 7.72
CA VAL A 335 -2.84 -18.53 7.72
C VAL A 335 -2.39 -17.07 7.57
N ARG A 336 -1.22 -16.71 8.11
CA ARG A 336 -0.67 -15.36 8.00
C ARG A 336 -0.42 -14.97 6.55
N ARG A 337 0.07 -15.90 5.73
CA ARG A 337 0.26 -15.71 4.28
C ARG A 337 -1.06 -15.54 3.56
N LEU A 338 -2.04 -16.38 3.86
CA LEU A 338 -3.38 -16.26 3.28
C LEU A 338 -4.01 -14.90 3.60
N VAL A 339 -3.99 -14.48 4.88
CA VAL A 339 -4.53 -13.18 5.33
C VAL A 339 -3.87 -12.03 4.59
N VAL A 340 -2.54 -12.06 4.41
CA VAL A 340 -1.85 -11.03 3.62
C VAL A 340 -2.32 -11.09 2.17
N SER A 341 -2.35 -12.25 1.52
CA SER A 341 -2.75 -12.39 0.11
C SER A 341 -4.16 -11.84 -0.16
N VAL A 342 -5.16 -12.20 0.65
CA VAL A 342 -6.56 -11.81 0.41
C VAL A 342 -6.88 -10.39 0.87
N SER A 343 -6.01 -9.79 1.68
CA SER A 343 -6.18 -8.41 2.13
C SER A 343 -5.51 -7.38 1.22
N ARG A 344 -4.86 -7.73 0.10
CA ARG A 344 -4.15 -6.73 -0.74
C ARG A 344 -5.07 -5.86 -1.61
N ALA A 345 -6.28 -6.35 -1.89
CA ALA A 345 -7.22 -5.69 -2.78
C ALA A 345 -8.16 -4.73 -2.06
N ARG A 346 -8.45 -3.59 -2.70
CA ARG A 346 -9.42 -2.60 -2.18
C ARG A 346 -10.81 -2.78 -2.76
N LEU A 347 -10.89 -3.01 -4.08
CA LEU A 347 -12.14 -3.00 -4.85
C LEU A 347 -12.46 -4.34 -5.54
N GLY A 348 -11.44 -5.10 -5.98
CA GLY A 348 -11.67 -6.43 -6.54
C GLY A 348 -10.53 -7.44 -6.37
N LEU A 349 -10.89 -8.70 -6.12
CA LEU A 349 -9.96 -9.81 -5.86
C LEU A 349 -10.34 -11.05 -6.66
N TYR A 350 -9.48 -11.51 -7.56
CA TYR A 350 -9.69 -12.74 -8.33
C TYR A 350 -8.58 -13.74 -8.02
N VAL A 351 -8.96 -14.88 -7.45
CA VAL A 351 -8.03 -15.90 -6.95
C VAL A 351 -8.04 -17.10 -7.88
N PHE A 352 -6.91 -17.42 -8.50
CA PHE A 352 -6.73 -18.53 -9.43
C PHE A 352 -6.01 -19.66 -8.72
N CYS A 353 -6.63 -20.84 -8.66
CA CYS A 353 -6.05 -22.02 -8.03
C CYS A 353 -6.78 -23.30 -8.44
N LYS A 354 -6.21 -24.45 -8.10
CA LYS A 354 -6.95 -25.72 -8.07
C LYS A 354 -7.88 -25.79 -6.85
N LYS A 355 -9.18 -25.54 -7.04
CA LYS A 355 -10.17 -25.38 -5.95
C LYS A 355 -10.14 -26.54 -4.96
N SER A 356 -10.18 -27.78 -5.45
CA SER A 356 -10.24 -28.98 -4.62
C SER A 356 -9.08 -29.11 -3.63
N LEU A 357 -7.89 -28.63 -3.99
CA LEU A 357 -6.72 -28.71 -3.12
C LEU A 357 -6.82 -27.79 -1.89
N PHE A 358 -7.36 -26.59 -2.07
CA PHE A 358 -7.37 -25.56 -1.03
C PHE A 358 -8.67 -25.55 -0.21
N GLU A 359 -9.80 -25.94 -0.80
CA GLU A 359 -11.09 -26.06 -0.11
C GLU A 359 -11.03 -27.12 1.02
N ASP A 360 -10.31 -28.21 0.80
CA ASP A 360 -10.15 -29.29 1.78
C ASP A 360 -9.16 -28.95 2.92
N CYS A 361 -8.45 -27.81 2.84
CA CYS A 361 -7.47 -27.42 3.85
C CYS A 361 -8.17 -26.80 5.06
N VAL A 362 -8.14 -27.51 6.20
CA VAL A 362 -8.80 -27.10 7.46
C VAL A 362 -8.39 -25.70 7.91
N GLU A 363 -7.10 -25.36 7.83
CA GLU A 363 -6.58 -24.06 8.28
C GLU A 363 -7.05 -22.88 7.40
N LEU A 364 -7.37 -23.13 6.13
CA LEU A 364 -7.78 -22.11 5.16
C LEU A 364 -9.31 -22.00 5.04
N LYS A 365 -10.03 -22.97 5.62
CA LYS A 365 -11.48 -23.08 5.57
C LYS A 365 -12.24 -21.78 5.87
N PRO A 366 -11.87 -20.94 6.87
CA PRO A 366 -12.62 -19.72 7.17
C PRO A 366 -12.65 -18.70 6.02
N THR A 367 -11.61 -18.68 5.19
CA THR A 367 -11.54 -17.82 4.00
C THR A 367 -12.13 -18.52 2.78
N PHE A 368 -11.78 -19.79 2.57
CA PHE A 368 -12.22 -20.53 1.40
C PHE A 368 -13.72 -20.80 1.41
N SER A 369 -14.34 -21.03 2.58
CA SER A 369 -15.80 -21.17 2.71
C SER A 369 -16.55 -19.95 2.18
N GLN A 370 -15.98 -18.75 2.32
CA GLN A 370 -16.53 -17.51 1.78
C GLN A 370 -16.26 -17.38 0.29
N LEU A 371 -15.07 -17.74 -0.17
CA LEU A 371 -14.70 -17.73 -1.59
C LEU A 371 -15.56 -18.68 -2.43
N VAL A 372 -15.90 -19.86 -1.90
CA VAL A 372 -16.73 -20.87 -2.60
C VAL A 372 -18.23 -20.59 -2.56
N THR A 373 -18.69 -19.56 -1.84
CA THR A 373 -20.09 -19.10 -1.92
C THR A 373 -20.47 -18.61 -3.33
N LYS A 374 -19.46 -18.26 -4.13
CA LYS A 374 -19.62 -17.80 -5.51
C LYS A 374 -19.23 -18.89 -6.50
N PRO A 375 -19.74 -18.82 -7.74
CA PRO A 375 -19.34 -19.74 -8.80
C PRO A 375 -17.82 -19.72 -9.01
N SER A 376 -17.24 -20.91 -9.20
CA SER A 376 -15.80 -21.10 -9.43
C SER A 376 -15.37 -20.88 -10.88
N LYS A 377 -16.32 -20.62 -11.77
CA LYS A 377 -16.09 -20.16 -13.15
C LYS A 377 -16.17 -18.65 -13.16
N LEU A 378 -15.35 -18.00 -13.98
CA LEU A 378 -15.28 -16.54 -14.01
C LEU A 378 -16.54 -15.99 -14.70
N HIS A 379 -17.26 -15.09 -14.04
CA HIS A 379 -18.49 -14.49 -14.57
C HIS A 379 -18.21 -13.06 -15.00
N LEU A 380 -18.21 -12.84 -16.31
CA LEU A 380 -17.80 -11.59 -16.95
C LEU A 380 -18.99 -10.85 -17.57
N LEU A 381 -18.82 -9.55 -17.76
CA LEU A 381 -19.75 -8.62 -18.40
C LEU A 381 -19.04 -7.92 -19.57
N PRO A 382 -18.76 -8.61 -20.68
CA PRO A 382 -17.91 -8.11 -21.77
C PRO A 382 -18.36 -6.82 -22.43
N LYS A 383 -19.61 -6.39 -22.24
CA LYS A 383 -20.15 -5.13 -22.76
C LYS A 383 -20.09 -3.97 -21.75
N GLU A 384 -19.66 -4.24 -20.51
CA GLU A 384 -19.50 -3.21 -19.48
C GLU A 384 -18.07 -2.64 -19.53
N ARG A 385 -17.95 -1.31 -19.56
CA ARG A 385 -16.68 -0.56 -19.60
C ARG A 385 -16.64 0.45 -18.46
N ALA A 386 -15.44 0.75 -17.96
CA ALA A 386 -15.22 1.83 -17.02
C ALA A 386 -15.36 3.20 -17.72
N PRO A 387 -15.86 4.25 -17.04
CA PRO A 387 -16.42 4.23 -15.68
C PRO A 387 -17.82 3.58 -15.64
N ILE A 388 -18.13 2.88 -14.54
CA ILE A 388 -19.44 2.25 -14.33
C ILE A 388 -20.26 2.98 -13.27
N THR A 389 -21.59 2.90 -13.39
CA THR A 389 -22.55 3.39 -12.38
C THR A 389 -23.25 2.26 -11.61
N ARG A 390 -23.14 1.01 -12.11
CA ARG A 390 -23.72 -0.18 -11.48
C ARG A 390 -23.16 -0.36 -10.08
N LYS A 391 -24.05 -0.64 -9.12
CA LYS A 391 -23.69 -0.98 -7.74
C LYS A 391 -23.43 -2.47 -7.58
N VAL A 392 -22.72 -2.85 -6.53
CA VAL A 392 -22.45 -4.26 -6.18
C VAL A 392 -23.74 -5.03 -5.91
N THR A 393 -24.75 -4.36 -5.38
CA THR A 393 -26.04 -4.94 -4.98
C THR A 393 -27.04 -5.08 -6.14
N ASP A 394 -26.75 -4.49 -7.30
CA ASP A 394 -27.69 -4.50 -8.42
C ASP A 394 -27.79 -5.91 -9.01
N SER A 395 -29.02 -6.36 -9.31
CA SER A 395 -29.24 -7.63 -9.98
C SER A 395 -28.73 -7.57 -11.41
N ILE A 396 -27.91 -8.55 -11.80
CA ILE A 396 -27.37 -8.64 -13.16
C ILE A 396 -28.23 -9.62 -13.98
N PRO A 397 -28.83 -9.18 -15.10
CA PRO A 397 -29.55 -10.06 -16.01
C PRO A 397 -28.66 -11.21 -16.52
N ALA A 398 -29.19 -12.44 -16.52
CA ALA A 398 -28.42 -13.65 -16.85
C ALA A 398 -27.89 -13.65 -18.29
N ASP A 399 -28.61 -13.03 -19.22
CA ASP A 399 -28.24 -12.85 -20.63
C ASP A 399 -27.01 -11.93 -20.82
N ARG A 400 -26.71 -11.08 -19.83
CA ARG A 400 -25.52 -10.21 -19.85
C ARG A 400 -24.27 -10.89 -19.30
N VAL A 401 -24.41 -12.02 -18.62
CA VAL A 401 -23.30 -12.72 -17.97
C VAL A 401 -22.69 -13.74 -18.92
N GLN A 402 -21.42 -13.54 -19.26
CA GLN A 402 -20.63 -14.55 -19.96
C GLN A 402 -19.85 -15.39 -18.93
N ILE A 403 -20.13 -16.69 -18.89
CA ILE A 403 -19.45 -17.65 -18.01
C ILE A 403 -18.25 -18.23 -18.75
N VAL A 404 -17.04 -17.90 -18.30
CA VAL A 404 -15.79 -18.42 -18.86
C VAL A 404 -15.40 -19.70 -18.12
N LYS A 405 -15.39 -20.83 -18.83
CA LYS A 405 -15.13 -22.16 -18.26
C LYS A 405 -13.63 -22.48 -18.11
N GLY A 406 -12.76 -21.76 -18.80
CA GLY A 406 -11.32 -22.01 -18.75
C GLY A 406 -10.52 -21.08 -19.65
N LEU A 407 -9.23 -21.36 -19.75
CA LEU A 407 -8.25 -20.53 -20.43
C LEU A 407 -8.54 -20.32 -21.93
N VAL A 408 -9.01 -21.35 -22.63
CA VAL A 408 -9.31 -21.28 -24.08
C VAL A 408 -10.44 -20.28 -24.35
N GLU A 409 -11.56 -20.41 -23.64
CA GLU A 409 -12.71 -19.50 -23.76
C GLU A 409 -12.31 -18.06 -23.35
N MET A 410 -11.43 -17.91 -22.34
CA MET A 410 -10.90 -16.61 -21.94
C MET A 410 -10.05 -15.98 -23.05
N GLY A 411 -9.17 -16.76 -23.67
CA GLY A 411 -8.32 -16.30 -24.76
C GLY A 411 -9.11 -15.88 -26.00
N GLN A 412 -10.17 -16.62 -26.35
CA GLN A 412 -11.09 -16.27 -27.43
C GLN A 412 -11.78 -14.94 -27.14
N LEU A 413 -12.35 -14.78 -25.94
CA LEU A 413 -13.01 -13.54 -25.54
C LEU A 413 -12.05 -12.32 -25.60
N VAL A 414 -10.83 -12.48 -25.10
CA VAL A 414 -9.83 -11.41 -25.15
C VAL A 414 -9.46 -11.08 -26.60
N ALA A 415 -9.26 -12.08 -27.46
CA ALA A 415 -8.94 -11.87 -28.86
C ALA A 415 -10.06 -11.14 -29.61
N GLU A 416 -11.32 -11.56 -29.42
CA GLU A 416 -12.51 -10.91 -30.00
C GLU A 416 -12.61 -9.44 -29.56
N MET A 417 -12.48 -9.17 -28.27
CA MET A 417 -12.54 -7.80 -27.74
C MET A 417 -11.34 -6.95 -28.17
N THR A 418 -10.17 -7.56 -28.37
CA THR A 418 -8.98 -6.85 -28.87
C THR A 418 -9.19 -6.44 -30.32
N ALA A 419 -9.65 -7.35 -31.18
CA ALA A 419 -9.95 -7.05 -32.57
C ALA A 419 -11.02 -5.95 -32.69
N GLN A 420 -12.05 -5.99 -31.83
CA GLN A 420 -13.05 -4.93 -31.77
C GLN A 420 -12.44 -3.57 -31.36
N ALA A 421 -11.61 -3.53 -30.32
CA ALA A 421 -10.98 -2.30 -29.86
C ALA A 421 -9.97 -1.73 -30.87
N GLU A 422 -9.27 -2.59 -31.61
CA GLU A 422 -8.38 -2.19 -32.71
C GLU A 422 -9.17 -1.62 -33.89
N ALA A 423 -10.30 -2.24 -34.26
CA ALA A 423 -11.18 -1.73 -35.31
C ALA A 423 -11.77 -0.35 -34.95
N GLU A 424 -12.29 -0.19 -33.72
CA GLU A 424 -12.82 1.09 -33.22
C GLU A 424 -11.73 2.18 -33.24
N ARG A 425 -10.48 1.83 -32.95
CA ARG A 425 -9.35 2.77 -33.00
C ARG A 425 -8.99 3.14 -34.44
N SER A 426 -9.03 2.19 -35.38
CA SER A 426 -8.78 2.44 -36.80
C SER A 426 -9.88 3.29 -37.45
N GLU A 427 -11.14 3.10 -37.07
CA GLU A 427 -12.26 3.93 -37.54
C GLU A 427 -12.18 5.36 -36.98
N GLY A 428 -11.74 5.54 -35.72
CA GLY A 428 -11.52 6.87 -35.14
C GLY A 428 -10.39 7.69 -35.78
N TYR A 429 -9.44 7.04 -36.48
CA TYR A 429 -8.40 7.72 -37.26
C TYR A 429 -8.87 8.12 -38.68
N ALA A 430 -10.03 7.64 -39.15
CA ALA A 430 -10.54 7.96 -40.48
C ALA A 430 -11.30 9.31 -40.55
N ASP A 431 -11.59 9.94 -39.40
CA ASP A 431 -12.40 11.16 -39.28
C ASP A 431 -11.59 12.44 -38.93
N GLU A 432 -10.26 12.38 -38.86
CA GLU A 432 -9.42 13.58 -38.73
C GLU A 432 -8.75 13.94 -40.07
N PRO A 433 -9.03 15.11 -40.68
CA PRO A 433 -8.30 15.54 -41.86
C PRO A 433 -6.87 15.93 -41.48
N ASP A 434 -5.91 15.43 -42.28
CA ASP A 434 -4.46 15.67 -42.22
C ASP A 434 -4.06 17.03 -41.60
N ALA A 435 -3.52 16.99 -40.39
CA ALA A 435 -2.65 18.04 -39.88
C ALA A 435 -1.18 17.61 -40.13
N PRO A 436 -0.32 18.50 -40.67
CA PRO A 436 0.99 18.12 -41.16
C PRO A 436 1.95 17.73 -40.02
N PRO A 437 2.97 16.90 -40.32
CA PRO A 437 3.96 16.48 -39.35
C PRO A 437 4.97 17.61 -39.14
N ASP A 438 4.99 18.20 -37.95
CA ASP A 438 6.18 18.61 -37.19
C ASP A 438 5.86 19.74 -36.19
N ALA A 439 5.87 19.38 -34.91
CA ALA A 439 6.35 20.25 -33.85
C ALA A 439 6.76 19.37 -32.66
N ILE A 440 8.05 19.05 -32.60
CA ILE A 440 8.71 18.62 -31.37
C ILE A 440 8.47 19.74 -30.34
N MET A 441 7.57 19.52 -29.38
CA MET A 441 7.44 20.37 -28.20
C MET A 441 8.24 19.78 -27.04
N PRO A 442 8.92 20.62 -26.25
CA PRO A 442 9.96 20.19 -25.32
C PRO A 442 9.39 19.48 -24.09
N GLU A 443 10.21 18.58 -23.53
CA GLU A 443 9.99 17.90 -22.25
C GLU A 443 9.59 18.91 -21.16
N ALA A 444 8.43 18.66 -20.54
CA ALA A 444 8.08 19.30 -19.27
C ALA A 444 9.01 18.75 -18.16
N PRO A 445 9.54 19.61 -17.26
CA PRO A 445 10.34 19.12 -16.14
C PRO A 445 9.47 18.26 -15.19
N PRO A 446 10.08 17.32 -14.45
CA PRO A 446 9.37 16.54 -13.45
C PRO A 446 8.90 17.45 -12.31
N ASP A 447 7.61 17.35 -11.99
CA ASP A 447 7.00 17.97 -10.81
C ASP A 447 7.75 17.54 -9.55
N GLU A 448 8.38 18.49 -8.89
CA GLU A 448 8.83 18.37 -7.51
C GLU A 448 7.60 18.31 -6.60
N ILE A 449 7.47 17.21 -5.86
CA ILE A 449 6.48 17.04 -4.81
C ILE A 449 7.06 17.66 -3.54
N GLU A 450 6.45 18.75 -3.06
CA GLU A 450 6.55 19.21 -1.66
C GLU A 450 5.73 18.33 -0.71
#